data_AF-A0A3M1HB29-F1
#
_entry.id   AF-A0A3M1HB29-F1
#
_cell.length_a   1.000
_cell.length_b   1.000
_cell.length_c   1.000
_cell.angle_alpha   90.00
_cell.angle_beta   90.00
_cell.angle_gamma   90.00
#
_symmetry.space_group_name_H-M   'P 1'
#
loop_
_entity.id
_entity.type
_entity.pdbx_description
1 polymer ?
#
loop_
_entity_poly.entity_id
_entity_poly.type
_entity_poly.pdbx_seq_one_letter_code
_entity_poly.pdbx_strand_id
1 'polypeptide(L)'
;MITHTCFKCNRRFELDPVYVGFELRKLKKNNPSFYQAVCPACRAVNKVSVKPMQAELDQVAEEIDRMYAEYEAQKAQERAEKRAKAKAKASESAAK
;
A
#
# COMPACT_ATOMS: atom_id res chain seq x y z
N MET A 1 -12.18 -9.17 8.31
CA MET A 1 -12.48 -8.01 7.46
C MET A 1 -12.92 -6.87 8.36
N ILE A 2 -12.34 -5.68 8.19
CA ILE A 2 -12.57 -4.55 9.09
C ILE A 2 -13.78 -3.75 8.59
N THR A 3 -14.84 -3.64 9.39
CA THR A 3 -16.00 -2.81 9.03
C THR A 3 -15.81 -1.36 9.47
N HIS A 4 -15.93 -0.41 8.55
CA HIS A 4 -15.89 1.02 8.85
C HIS A 4 -17.17 1.75 8.39
N THR A 5 -17.58 2.77 9.14
CA THR A 5 -18.73 3.61 8.78
C THR A 5 -18.24 4.96 8.30
N CYS A 6 -18.63 5.37 7.10
CA CYS A 6 -18.23 6.65 6.56
C CYS A 6 -18.82 7.82 7.35
N PHE A 7 -17.99 8.77 7.79
CA PHE A 7 -18.45 9.94 8.56
C PHE A 7 -19.39 10.87 7.77
N LYS A 8 -19.30 10.86 6.42
CA LYS A 8 -20.05 11.79 5.57
C LYS A 8 -21.41 11.25 5.13
N CYS A 9 -21.47 9.99 4.71
CA CYS A 9 -22.70 9.39 4.16
C CYS A 9 -23.30 8.29 5.05
N ASN A 10 -22.69 8.01 6.21
CA ASN A 10 -23.08 6.98 7.17
C ASN A 10 -23.22 5.56 6.60
N ARG A 11 -22.75 5.32 5.37
CA ARG A 11 -22.69 3.98 4.80
C ARG A 11 -21.54 3.21 5.41
N ARG A 12 -21.82 1.94 5.72
CA ARG A 12 -20.82 0.96 6.10
C ARG A 12 -20.11 0.45 4.86
N PHE A 13 -18.81 0.21 4.98
CA PHE A 13 -18.01 -0.43 3.97
C PHE A 13 -16.90 -1.23 4.64
N GLU A 14 -16.38 -2.20 3.90
CA GLU A 14 -15.37 -3.12 4.40
C GLU A 14 -13.99 -2.69 3.94
N LEU A 15 -13.03 -2.88 4.83
CA LEU A 15 -11.62 -2.67 4.60
C LEU A 15 -10.93 -4.03 4.68
N ASP A 16 -10.16 -4.34 3.65
CA ASP A 16 -9.31 -5.52 3.62
C ASP A 16 -8.10 -5.30 4.54
N PRO A 17 -7.94 -6.09 5.62
CA PRO A 17 -6.83 -5.93 6.55
C PRO A 17 -5.45 -6.13 5.88
N VAL A 18 -5.34 -7.00 4.87
CA VAL A 18 -4.09 -7.23 4.14
C VAL A 18 -3.70 -5.97 3.37
N TYR A 19 -4.65 -5.42 2.61
CA TYR A 19 -4.42 -4.20 1.84
C TYR A 19 -4.14 -2.99 2.74
N VAL A 20 -4.90 -2.84 3.84
CA VAL A 20 -4.67 -1.77 4.83
C VAL A 20 -3.26 -1.89 5.42
N GLY A 21 -2.87 -3.09 5.86
CA GLY A 21 -1.54 -3.35 6.41
C GLY A 21 -0.43 -3.05 5.42
N PHE A 22 -0.59 -3.48 4.17
CA PHE A 22 0.35 -3.20 3.09
C PHE A 22 0.54 -1.69 2.85
N GLU A 23 -0.56 -0.93 2.76
CA GLU A 23 -0.50 0.53 2.61
C GLU A 23 0.12 1.22 3.83
N LEU A 24 -0.15 0.72 5.05
CA LEU A 24 0.48 1.22 6.28
C LEU A 24 1.99 0.98 6.28
N ARG A 25 2.47 -0.17 5.80
CA ARG A 25 3.92 -0.47 5.65
C ARG A 25 4.58 0.48 4.63
N LYS A 26 3.89 0.80 3.53
CA LYS A 26 4.39 1.74 2.50
C LYS A 26 4.61 3.17 2.99
N LEU A 27 3.92 3.60 4.06
CA LEU A 27 4.04 4.97 4.59
C LEU A 27 5.42 5.29 5.20
N LYS A 28 6.32 4.31 5.36
CA LYS A 28 7.68 4.46 5.95
C LYS A 28 7.69 5.19 7.31
N LYS A 29 6.56 5.24 7.99
CA LYS A 29 6.39 5.87 9.30
C LYS A 29 6.48 4.80 10.37
N ASN A 30 7.29 5.05 11.40
CA ASN A 30 7.30 4.21 12.60
C ASN A 30 5.95 4.42 13.31
N ASN A 31 5.10 3.39 13.29
CA ASN A 31 3.77 3.35 13.92
C ASN A 31 2.75 4.39 13.41
N PRO A 32 2.17 4.17 12.21
CA PRO A 32 1.06 4.98 11.74
C PRO A 32 -0.17 4.81 12.66
N SER A 33 -0.67 5.92 13.22
CA SER A 33 -1.85 5.90 14.09
C SER A 33 -3.18 5.85 13.33
N PHE A 34 -3.15 6.21 12.03
CA PHE A 34 -4.34 6.33 11.19
C PHE A 34 -4.09 5.84 9.77
N TYR A 35 -5.11 5.19 9.20
CA TYR A 35 -5.23 4.84 7.78
C TYR A 35 -6.22 5.81 7.09
N GLN A 36 -5.94 6.19 5.85
CA GLN A 36 -6.84 7.02 5.05
C GLN A 36 -7.64 6.14 4.10
N ALA A 37 -8.92 5.90 4.42
CA ALA A 37 -9.82 5.08 3.63
C ALA A 37 -10.75 5.95 2.77
N VAL A 38 -10.82 5.67 1.47
CA VAL A 38 -11.76 6.35 0.58
C VAL A 38 -13.11 5.63 0.61
N CYS A 39 -14.19 6.35 0.94
CA CYS A 39 -15.53 5.75 0.91
C CYS A 39 -15.94 5.43 -0.54
N PRO A 40 -16.37 4.21 -0.86
CA PRO A 40 -16.77 3.83 -2.21
C PRO A 40 -18.03 4.56 -2.71
N ALA A 41 -18.89 5.01 -1.79
CA ALA A 41 -20.14 5.67 -2.15
C ALA A 41 -19.98 7.19 -2.39
N CYS A 42 -19.45 7.92 -1.41
CA CYS A 42 -19.38 9.39 -1.47
C CYS A 42 -17.97 9.93 -1.75
N ARG A 43 -16.97 9.03 -1.92
CA ARG A 43 -15.55 9.36 -2.17
C ARG A 43 -14.89 10.24 -1.11
N ALA A 44 -15.51 10.40 0.06
CA ALA A 44 -14.90 11.11 1.18
C ALA A 44 -13.72 10.31 1.74
N VAL A 45 -12.65 11.01 2.14
CA VAL A 45 -11.49 10.42 2.80
C VAL A 45 -11.78 10.31 4.29
N ASN A 46 -11.90 9.10 4.80
CA ASN A 46 -12.15 8.79 6.20
C ASN A 46 -10.82 8.49 6.89
N LYS A 47 -10.63 9.06 8.07
CA LYS A 47 -9.45 8.82 8.89
C LYS A 47 -9.76 7.70 9.88
N VAL A 48 -9.29 6.49 9.59
CA VAL A 48 -9.59 5.30 10.37
C VAL A 48 -8.45 5.06 11.36
N SER A 49 -8.76 4.98 12.64
CA SER A 49 -7.77 4.67 13.69
C SER A 49 -7.25 3.25 13.54
N VAL A 50 -5.93 3.07 13.59
CA VAL A 50 -5.29 1.75 13.46
C VAL A 50 -5.48 0.89 14.71
N LYS A 51 -5.50 1.50 15.89
CA LYS A 51 -5.63 0.80 17.19
C LYS A 51 -6.76 -0.24 17.26
N PRO A 52 -8.03 0.05 16.89
CA PRO A 52 -9.09 -0.96 16.90
C PRO A 52 -8.93 -2.05 15.83
N MET A 53 -8.16 -1.79 14.77
CA MET A 53 -7.89 -2.73 13.68
C MET A 53 -6.67 -3.61 13.95
N GLN A 54 -5.89 -3.30 15.00
CA GLN A 54 -4.59 -3.92 15.25
C GLN A 54 -4.68 -5.44 15.35
N ALA A 55 -5.70 -5.97 16.05
CA ALA A 55 -5.88 -7.42 16.18
C ALA A 55 -6.09 -8.13 14.84
N GLU A 56 -6.86 -7.54 13.91
CA GLU A 56 -7.03 -8.10 12.57
C GLU A 56 -5.76 -7.97 11.73
N LEU A 57 -5.02 -6.87 11.86
CA LEU A 57 -3.74 -6.67 11.17
C LEU A 57 -2.68 -7.66 11.64
N ASP A 58 -2.62 -7.94 12.95
CA ASP A 58 -1.67 -8.88 13.54
C ASP A 58 -1.94 -10.31 13.05
N GLN A 59 -3.20 -10.69 12.86
CA GLN A 59 -3.59 -12.01 12.33
C GLN A 59 -3.13 -12.25 10.90
N VAL A 60 -3.02 -11.19 10.09
CA VAL A 60 -2.59 -11.27 8.69
C VAL A 60 -1.20 -10.68 8.46
N ALA A 61 -0.42 -10.50 9.53
CA ALA A 61 0.89 -9.86 9.50
C ALA A 61 1.87 -10.55 8.54
N GLU A 62 1.91 -11.88 8.56
CA GLU A 62 2.78 -12.66 7.66
C GLU A 62 2.42 -12.45 6.19
N GLU A 63 1.11 -12.35 5.88
CA GLU A 63 0.64 -12.12 4.52
C GLU A 63 0.93 -10.69 4.06
N ILE A 64 0.77 -9.69 4.94
CA ILE A 64 1.17 -8.31 4.70
C ILE A 64 2.68 -8.24 4.38
N ASP A 65 3.51 -8.92 5.17
CA ASP A 65 4.96 -8.89 5.00
C ASP A 65 5.40 -9.60 3.71
N ARG A 66 4.74 -10.72 3.34
CA ARG A 66 4.94 -11.39 2.05
C ARG A 66 4.61 -10.45 0.88
N MET A 67 3.41 -9.85 0.88
CA MET A 67 3.00 -8.91 -0.15
C MET A 67 3.93 -7.70 -0.25
N TYR A 68 4.40 -7.17 0.87
CA TYR A 68 5.32 -6.05 0.89
C TYR A 68 6.71 -6.42 0.33
N ALA A 69 7.21 -7.61 0.66
CA ALA A 69 8.47 -8.11 0.11
C ALA A 69 8.39 -8.32 -1.41
N GLU A 70 7.30 -8.90 -1.91
CA GLU A 70 7.06 -9.06 -3.34
C GLU A 70 7.01 -7.71 -4.06
N TYR A 71 6.33 -6.71 -3.47
CA TYR A 71 6.28 -5.35 -4.01
C TYR A 71 7.67 -4.70 -4.09
N GLU A 72 8.50 -4.81 -3.04
CA GLU A 72 9.86 -4.26 -3.05
C GLU A 72 10.76 -4.98 -4.08
N ALA A 73 10.62 -6.31 -4.20
CA ALA A 73 11.35 -7.09 -5.21
C ALA A 73 10.98 -6.65 -6.64
N GLN A 74 9.68 -6.49 -6.93
CA GLN A 74 9.20 -5.99 -8.23
C GLN A 74 9.73 -4.57 -8.51
N LYS A 75 9.70 -3.67 -7.51
CA LYS A 75 10.28 -2.33 -7.64
C LYS A 75 11.78 -2.35 -7.92
N ALA A 76 12.53 -3.27 -7.31
CA ALA A 76 13.97 -3.42 -7.56
C ALA A 76 14.24 -3.92 -8.98
N GLN A 77 13.49 -4.91 -9.46
CA GLN A 77 13.57 -5.42 -10.83
C GLN A 77 13.26 -4.33 -11.87
N GLU A 78 12.17 -3.57 -11.68
CA GLU A 78 11.80 -2.48 -12.59
C GLU A 78 12.91 -1.42 -12.67
N ARG A 79 13.55 -1.09 -11.55
CA ARG A 79 14.69 -0.16 -11.52
C ARG A 79 15.92 -0.71 -12.24
N ALA A 80 16.22 -2.01 -12.08
CA ALA A 80 17.33 -2.66 -12.77
C ALA A 80 17.09 -2.69 -14.29
N GLU A 81 15.88 -3.04 -14.73
CA GLU A 81 15.50 -3.01 -16.14
C GLU A 81 15.58 -1.60 -16.74
N LYS A 82 15.07 -0.59 -16.04
CA LYS A 82 15.17 0.81 -16.49
C LYS A 82 16.63 1.24 -16.65
N ARG A 83 17.51 0.84 -15.73
CA ARG A 83 18.97 1.09 -15.82
C ARG A 83 19.63 0.35 -16.98
N ALA A 84 19.28 -0.91 -17.22
CA ALA A 84 19.79 -1.70 -18.35
C ALA A 84 19.35 -1.09 -19.69
N LYS A 85 18.07 -0.72 -19.83
CA LYS A 85 17.51 -0.04 -21.01
C LYS A 85 18.18 1.32 -21.24
N ALA A 86 18.41 2.09 -20.18
CA ALA A 86 19.11 3.38 -20.29
C ALA A 86 20.57 3.21 -20.73
N LYS A 87 21.29 2.21 -20.21
CA LYS A 87 22.67 1.90 -20.63
C LYS A 87 22.74 1.48 -22.09
N ALA A 88 21.85 0.58 -22.53
CA ALA A 88 21.80 0.13 -23.93
C ALA A 88 21.55 1.29 -24.90
N LYS A 89 20.61 2.19 -24.57
CA LYS A 89 20.35 3.40 -25.37
C LYS A 89 21.53 4.37 -25.39
N ALA A 90 22.27 4.50 -24.29
CA ALA A 90 23.45 5.37 -24.23
C ALA A 90 24.62 4.84 -25.08
N SER A 91 24.84 3.52 -25.09
CA SER A 91 25.87 2.90 -25.94
C SER A 91 25.55 2.97 -27.43
N GLU A 92 24.27 2.91 -27.82
CA GLU A 92 23.84 2.99 -29.22
C GLU A 92 23.96 4.41 -29.79
N SER A 93 23.72 5.44 -28.96
CA SER A 93 23.88 6.85 -29.33
C SER A 93 25.33 7.32 -29.38
N ALA A 94 26.26 6.64 -28.72
CA ALA A 94 27.69 6.97 -28.73
C ALA A 94 28.46 6.32 -29.91
N ALA A 95 27.83 5.39 -30.61
CA ALA A 95 28.40 4.69 -31.77
C ALA A 95 27.93 5.26 -33.13
N LYS A 96 27.12 6.32 -33.11
CA LYS A 96 26.71 7.11 -34.28
C LYS A 96 27.41 8.46 -34.25
#